data_AF-A0A3C2CW09-F1
#
_entry.id   AF-A0A3C2CW09-F1
#
_cell.length_a   1.000
_cell.length_b   1.000
_cell.length_c   1.000
_cell.angle_alpha   90.00
_cell.angle_beta   90.00
_cell.angle_gamma   90.00
#
_symmetry.space_group_name_H-M   'P 1'
#
loop_
_entity.id
_entity.type
_entity.pdbx_description
1 polymer ?
#
loop_
_entity_poly.entity_id
_entity_poly.type
_entity_poly.pdbx_seq_one_letter_code
_entity_poly.pdbx_strand_id
1 'polypeptide(L)'
;MLSKNNPIQRDQLEMVALDQLVPQEHLVRKMEAALDFSFIYDLVKDVYSEIGRPSIDPVILIKLTFLQYTFGIRSMRQTIAEVETNMAYRWFLG
;
A
#
# COMPACT_ATOMS: atom_id res chain seq x y z
N MET A 1 -15.54 -17.31 26.01
CA MET A 1 -16.97 -16.95 26.09
C MET A 1 -17.34 -16.26 24.79
N LEU A 2 -18.33 -16.75 24.05
CA LEU A 2 -18.86 -16.09 22.86
C LEU A 2 -19.63 -14.85 23.33
N SER A 3 -19.06 -13.66 23.17
CA SER A 3 -19.80 -12.42 23.43
C SER A 3 -20.89 -12.28 22.37
N LYS A 4 -22.09 -11.87 22.80
CA LYS A 4 -23.18 -11.53 21.88
C LYS A 4 -22.72 -10.30 21.10
N ASN A 5 -22.50 -10.46 19.79
CA ASN A 5 -22.16 -9.36 18.89
C ASN A 5 -23.24 -8.29 18.95
N ASN A 6 -22.93 -7.16 19.60
CA ASN A 6 -23.73 -5.95 19.47
C ASN A 6 -23.49 -5.42 18.04
N PRO A 7 -24.51 -5.29 17.18
CA PRO A 7 -24.30 -5.08 15.74
C PRO A 7 -23.62 -3.75 15.32
N ILE A 8 -23.13 -2.93 16.24
CA ILE A 8 -22.65 -1.56 15.96
C ILE A 8 -21.45 -1.23 16.88
N GLN A 9 -20.28 -1.75 16.54
CA GLN A 9 -18.99 -1.14 16.92
C GLN A 9 -18.27 -0.51 15.71
N ARG A 10 -18.89 -0.52 14.53
CA ARG A 10 -18.28 -0.06 13.27
C ARG A 10 -18.08 1.46 13.20
N ASP A 11 -18.83 2.23 13.99
CA ASP A 11 -18.76 3.70 14.02
C ASP A 11 -17.86 4.24 15.15
N GLN A 12 -17.06 3.38 15.77
CA GLN A 12 -16.10 3.80 16.80
C GLN A 12 -14.84 4.36 16.15
N LEU A 13 -14.37 5.51 16.64
CA LEU A 13 -13.09 6.07 16.24
C LEU A 13 -11.97 5.37 17.02
N GLU A 14 -11.09 4.69 16.30
CA GLU A 14 -9.87 4.08 16.85
C GLU A 14 -8.63 4.80 16.30
N MET A 15 -7.72 5.19 17.19
CA MET A 15 -6.42 5.73 16.80
C MET A 15 -5.39 4.61 16.84
N VAL A 16 -5.00 4.10 15.67
CA VAL A 16 -4.03 3.01 15.53
C VAL A 16 -3.02 3.39 14.44
N ALA A 17 -1.74 3.07 14.66
CA ALA A 17 -0.73 3.23 13.63
C ALA A 17 -0.88 2.14 12.57
N LEU A 18 -0.80 2.49 11.28
CA LEU A 18 -0.87 1.51 10.17
C LEU A 18 0.13 0.36 10.36
N ASP A 19 1.32 0.64 10.89
CA ASP A 19 2.33 -0.38 11.18
C ASP A 19 1.84 -1.47 12.15
N GLN A 20 1.00 -1.12 13.13
CA GLN A 20 0.45 -2.09 14.08
C GLN A 20 -0.62 -2.99 13.45
N LEU A 21 -1.22 -2.57 12.33
CA LEU A 21 -2.27 -3.32 11.63
C LEU A 21 -1.70 -4.38 10.68
N VAL A 22 -0.41 -4.31 10.35
CA VAL A 22 0.23 -5.24 9.40
C VAL A 22 1.10 -6.23 10.16
N PRO A 23 0.77 -7.54 10.15
CA PRO A 23 1.55 -8.57 10.82
C PRO A 23 3.02 -8.55 10.39
N GLN A 24 3.93 -8.84 11.33
CA GLN A 24 5.38 -8.82 11.06
C GLN A 24 5.81 -9.84 10.00
N GLU A 25 5.13 -10.98 9.94
CA GLU A 25 5.39 -12.04 8.96
C GLU A 25 4.71 -11.82 7.60
N HIS A 26 3.95 -10.73 7.42
CA HIS A 26 3.22 -10.47 6.19
C HIS A 26 4.19 -10.25 5.02
N LEU A 27 3.83 -10.77 3.83
CA LEU A 27 4.71 -10.77 2.66
C LEU A 27 5.16 -9.37 2.26
N VAL A 28 4.28 -8.36 2.36
CA VAL A 28 4.63 -6.97 2.03
C VAL A 28 5.79 -6.41 2.86
N ARG A 29 5.96 -6.87 4.12
CA ARG A 29 7.12 -6.47 4.93
C ARG A 29 8.41 -7.09 4.41
N LYS A 30 8.34 -8.33 3.95
CA LYS A 30 9.47 -9.01 3.28
C LYS A 30 9.81 -8.32 1.97
N MET A 31 8.81 -7.85 1.22
CA MET A 31 9.00 -7.06 0.00
C MET A 31 9.68 -5.72 0.30
N GLU A 32 9.19 -4.98 1.30
CA GLU A 32 9.76 -3.68 1.69
C GLU A 32 11.21 -3.80 2.16
N ALA A 33 11.53 -4.86 2.91
CA ALA A 33 12.88 -5.12 3.39
C ALA A 33 13.84 -5.63 2.30
N ALA A 34 13.32 -6.18 1.20
CA ALA A 34 14.13 -6.82 0.17
C ALA A 34 14.70 -5.83 -0.85
N LEU A 35 14.08 -4.67 -1.02
CA LEU A 35 14.46 -3.70 -2.06
C LEU A 35 14.31 -2.27 -1.54
N ASP A 36 15.40 -1.51 -1.60
CA ASP A 36 15.31 -0.06 -1.52
C ASP A 36 14.78 0.47 -2.85
N PHE A 37 13.65 1.18 -2.84
CA PHE A 37 13.03 1.73 -4.04
C PHE A 37 13.55 3.13 -4.40
N SER A 38 14.42 3.73 -3.58
CA SER A 38 14.92 5.11 -3.77
C SER A 38 15.61 5.32 -5.11
N PHE A 39 16.25 4.29 -5.67
CA PHE A 39 16.93 4.36 -6.97
C PHE A 39 16.00 4.73 -8.13
N ILE A 40 14.68 4.53 -7.99
CA ILE A 40 13.70 4.82 -9.05
C ILE A 40 13.65 6.32 -9.34
N TYR A 41 13.81 7.18 -8.33
CA TYR A 41 13.77 8.63 -8.53
C TYR A 41 14.84 9.10 -9.51
N ASP A 42 16.06 8.56 -9.40
CA ASP A 42 17.15 8.88 -10.32
C ASP A 42 16.87 8.38 -11.74
N LEU A 43 16.25 7.19 -11.88
CA LEU A 43 15.93 6.61 -13.19
C LEU A 43 14.88 7.40 -13.98
N VAL A 44 13.92 8.02 -13.29
CA VAL A 44 12.79 8.70 -13.94
C VAL A 44 12.91 10.22 -13.94
N LYS A 45 14.01 10.76 -13.40
CA LYS A 45 14.23 12.19 -13.21
C LYS A 45 13.98 13.02 -14.47
N ASP A 46 14.46 12.57 -15.62
CA ASP A 46 14.35 13.33 -16.88
C ASP A 46 12.94 13.34 -17.47
N VAL A 47 12.04 12.46 -17.00
CA VAL A 47 10.66 12.34 -17.49
C VAL A 47 9.60 12.74 -16.48
N TYR A 48 9.99 13.00 -15.22
CA TYR A 48 9.11 13.53 -14.18
C TYR A 48 9.32 15.04 -14.01
N SER A 49 8.27 15.82 -14.30
CA SER A 49 8.30 17.27 -14.09
C SER A 49 8.09 17.60 -12.61
N GLU A 50 8.96 18.45 -12.07
CA GLU A 50 8.77 19.10 -10.75
C GLU A 50 7.82 20.30 -10.81
N ILE A 51 7.47 20.77 -12.02
CA ILE A 51 6.64 21.96 -12.24
C ILE A 51 5.23 21.53 -12.70
N GLY A 52 4.21 22.16 -12.13
CA GLY A 52 2.81 21.96 -12.48
C GLY A 52 2.07 21.04 -11.52
N ARG A 53 1.05 20.33 -12.02
CA ARG A 53 0.35 19.32 -11.21
C ARG A 53 1.27 18.11 -11.04
N PRO A 54 1.66 17.75 -9.80
CA PRO A 54 2.52 16.60 -9.60
C PRO A 54 1.81 15.32 -10.09
N SER A 55 2.57 14.48 -10.77
CA SER A 55 2.15 13.12 -11.11
C SER A 55 2.16 12.24 -9.85
N ILE A 56 1.60 11.03 -9.94
CA ILE A 56 1.71 10.04 -8.87
C ILE A 56 3.20 9.79 -8.60
N ASP A 57 3.56 9.62 -7.33
CA ASP A 57 4.93 9.30 -6.95
C ASP A 57 5.44 8.05 -7.70
N PRO A 58 6.62 8.10 -8.33
CA PRO A 58 7.11 7.00 -9.16
C PRO A 58 7.39 5.73 -8.36
N VAL A 59 7.83 5.84 -7.10
CA VAL A 59 8.02 4.68 -6.21
C VAL A 59 6.67 4.03 -5.91
N ILE A 60 5.64 4.82 -5.59
CA ILE A 60 4.28 4.31 -5.37
C ILE A 60 3.76 3.58 -6.61
N LEU A 61 3.95 4.15 -7.80
CA LEU A 61 3.49 3.55 -9.06
C LEU A 61 4.16 2.19 -9.35
N ILE A 62 5.47 2.09 -9.07
CA ILE A 62 6.19 0.82 -9.19
C ILE A 62 5.77 -0.16 -8.10
N LYS A 63 5.65 0.27 -6.84
CA LYS A 63 5.17 -0.59 -5.74
C LYS A 63 3.76 -1.14 -5.99
N LEU A 64 2.85 -0.37 -6.59
CA LEU A 64 1.54 -0.86 -7.05
C LEU A 64 1.68 -2.00 -8.06
N THR A 65 2.60 -1.87 -8.99
CA THR A 65 2.89 -2.91 -9.98
C THR A 65 3.46 -4.16 -9.31
N PHE A 66 4.35 -4.01 -8.33
CA PHE A 66 4.85 -5.12 -7.50
C PHE A 66 3.73 -5.83 -6.75
N LEU A 67 2.81 -5.09 -6.11
CA LEU A 67 1.63 -5.68 -5.47
C LEU A 67 0.79 -6.47 -6.47
N GLN A 68 0.50 -5.87 -7.63
CA GLN A 68 -0.29 -6.51 -8.67
C GLN A 68 0.31 -7.87 -9.06
N TYR A 69 1.61 -7.91 -9.39
CA TYR A 69 2.26 -9.15 -9.82
C TYR A 69 2.41 -10.16 -8.68
N THR A 70 2.82 -9.72 -7.49
CA THR A 70 3.11 -10.62 -6.36
C THR A 70 1.84 -11.30 -5.84
N PHE A 71 0.73 -10.57 -5.77
CA PHE A 71 -0.56 -11.10 -5.30
C PHE A 71 -1.47 -11.58 -6.44
N GLY A 72 -1.00 -11.56 -7.69
CA GLY A 72 -1.75 -12.07 -8.85
C GLY A 72 -3.02 -11.30 -9.18
N ILE A 73 -3.03 -9.98 -8.93
CA ILE A 73 -4.21 -9.13 -9.17
C ILE A 73 -4.36 -8.89 -10.67
N ARG A 74 -5.55 -9.20 -11.20
CA ARG A 74 -5.78 -9.29 -12.66
C ARG A 74 -5.68 -7.96 -13.39
N SER A 75 -5.85 -6.82 -12.70
CA SER A 75 -5.78 -5.51 -13.33
C SER A 75 -5.28 -4.44 -12.37
N MET A 76 -4.66 -3.40 -12.94
CA MET A 76 -4.24 -2.23 -12.18
C MET A 76 -5.43 -1.51 -11.51
N ARG A 77 -6.59 -1.45 -12.20
CA ARG A 77 -7.81 -0.88 -11.62
C ARG A 77 -8.26 -1.63 -10.37
N GLN A 78 -8.23 -2.97 -10.41
CA GLN A 78 -8.53 -3.80 -9.25
C GLN A 78 -7.48 -3.62 -8.14
N THR A 79 -6.20 -3.49 -8.52
CA THR A 79 -5.11 -3.26 -7.55
C THR A 79 -5.34 -1.97 -6.77
N ILE A 80 -5.75 -0.89 -7.45
CA ILE A 80 -6.10 0.39 -6.81
C ILE A 80 -7.29 0.21 -5.86
N ALA A 81 -8.35 -0.50 -6.27
CA ALA A 81 -9.50 -0.76 -5.41
C ALA A 81 -9.14 -1.62 -4.17
N GLU A 82 -8.21 -2.57 -4.31
CA GLU A 82 -7.72 -3.37 -3.19
C GLU A 82 -6.89 -2.51 -2.23
N VAL A 83 -6.06 -1.58 -2.71
CA VAL A 83 -5.30 -0.64 -1.87
C VAL A 83 -6.19 0.24 -1.00
N GLU A 84 -7.38 0.61 -1.48
CA GLU A 84 -8.34 1.42 -0.71
C GLU A 84 -8.88 0.69 0.53
N THR A 85 -8.92 -0.65 0.49
CA THR A 85 -9.58 -1.48 1.52
C THR A 85 -8.59 -2.38 2.28
N ASN A 86 -7.44 -2.69 1.70
CA ASN A 86 -6.43 -3.58 2.27
C ASN A 86 -5.33 -2.77 2.97
N MET A 87 -5.32 -2.82 4.31
CA MET A 87 -4.34 -2.08 5.13
C MET A 87 -2.89 -2.52 4.89
N ALA A 88 -2.64 -3.79 4.55
CA ALA A 88 -1.28 -4.25 4.28
C ALA A 88 -0.73 -3.68 2.98
N TYR A 89 -1.57 -3.55 1.96
CA TYR A 89 -1.18 -2.92 0.69
C TYR A 89 -0.96 -1.42 0.86
N ARG A 90 -1.84 -0.77 1.63
CA ARG A 90 -1.72 0.65 1.94
C ARG A 90 -0.44 0.95 2.72
N TRP A 91 -0.12 0.13 3.72
CA TRP A 91 1.15 0.21 4.47
C TRP A 91 2.37 0.06 3.57
N PHE A 92 2.34 -0.85 2.59
CA PHE A 92 3.46 -1.08 1.67
C PHE A 92 3.75 0.14 0.78
N LEU A 93 2.72 0.87 0.38
CA LEU A 93 2.86 2.05 -0.48
C LEU A 93 3.45 3.27 0.24
N GLY A 94 3.39 3.32 1.57
CA GLY A 94 3.81 4.46 2.39
C GLY A 94 2.65 5.30 2.87
#